data_AF-A0A5B9E264-F1
#
_entry.id   AF-A0A5B9E264-F1
#
_cell.length_a   1.000
_cell.length_b   1.000
_cell.length_c   1.000
_cell.angle_alpha   90.00
_cell.angle_beta   90.00
_cell.angle_gamma   90.00
#
_symmetry.space_group_name_H-M   'P 1'
#
loop_
_entity.id
_entity.type
_entity.pdbx_description
1 polymer ?
#
loop_
_entity_poly.entity_id
_entity_poly.type
_entity_poly.pdbx_seq_one_letter_code
_entity_poly.pdbx_strand_id
1 'polypeptide(L)'
;MHDPMSSRLDELERLTRDYARYSRSAGGLASVLGGAFALLAYLAGGLLPLTPALRIVLVMLPLAWVLARQWLMRRYYQRYGRVEEQAPLSVRVTHRLCVVTVVGVAIWVTYALTSQPRPLNAGDYGYLALVWLLAPVVWFWLRSPLDFIVGTFLFCQAAVTCAGFTYPVLGTSAAAANPPMALMTVMFPLVAVVFIVAGVVEHRHFLALRERMARLRDGATA
;
A
#
# COMPACT_ATOMS: atom_id res chain seq x y z
N MET A 1 -0.22 10.23 -46.09
CA MET A 1 0.99 9.38 -46.09
C MET A 1 1.61 9.52 -44.71
N HIS A 2 1.39 8.55 -43.83
CA HIS A 2 1.90 8.61 -42.45
C HIS A 2 3.38 8.22 -42.49
N ASP A 3 4.25 9.08 -41.98
CA ASP A 3 5.70 8.85 -42.02
C ASP A 3 6.05 7.67 -41.07
N PRO A 4 6.69 6.60 -41.56
CA PRO A 4 7.07 5.47 -40.69
C PRO A 4 7.92 5.92 -39.49
N MET A 5 8.67 7.02 -39.61
CA MET A 5 9.46 7.55 -38.49
C MET A 5 8.59 8.20 -37.41
N SER A 6 7.53 8.93 -37.79
CA SER A 6 6.60 9.53 -36.80
C SER A 6 5.86 8.45 -36.01
N SER A 7 5.44 7.37 -36.69
CA SER A 7 4.75 6.25 -36.03
C SER A 7 5.62 5.54 -34.97
N ARG A 8 6.92 5.38 -35.24
CA ARG A 8 7.87 4.79 -34.28
C ARG A 8 8.12 5.70 -33.08
N LEU A 9 8.21 7.02 -33.30
CA LEU A 9 8.39 7.99 -32.23
C LEU A 9 7.16 8.04 -31.30
N ASP A 10 5.96 8.03 -31.87
CA ASP A 10 4.71 7.97 -31.11
C ASP A 10 4.60 6.67 -30.27
N GLU A 11 5.06 5.54 -30.82
CA GLU A 11 5.09 4.27 -30.11
C GLU A 11 6.11 4.29 -28.94
N LEU A 12 7.31 4.82 -29.18
CA LEU A 12 8.33 4.98 -28.13
C LEU A 12 7.86 5.92 -27.00
N GLU A 13 7.20 7.02 -27.35
CA GLU A 13 6.63 7.96 -26.36
C GLU A 13 5.55 7.28 -25.50
N ARG A 14 4.66 6.50 -26.12
CA ARG A 14 3.62 5.74 -25.40
C ARG A 14 4.24 4.70 -24.48
N LEU A 15 5.21 3.92 -24.96
CA LEU A 15 5.86 2.88 -24.17
C LEU A 15 6.66 3.46 -23.00
N THR A 16 7.38 4.57 -23.20
CA THR A 16 8.10 5.25 -22.12
C THR A 16 7.14 5.84 -21.09
N ARG A 17 6.01 6.42 -21.51
CA ARG A 17 4.95 6.89 -20.61
C ARG A 17 4.33 5.75 -19.80
N ASP A 18 4.01 4.62 -20.43
CA ASP A 18 3.46 3.45 -19.75
C ASP A 18 4.48 2.81 -18.79
N TYR A 19 5.76 2.80 -19.16
CA TYR A 19 6.84 2.34 -18.29
C TYR A 19 7.05 3.27 -17.09
N ALA A 20 6.95 4.59 -17.31
CA ALA A 20 7.09 5.60 -16.25
C ALA A 20 6.07 5.39 -15.12
N ARG A 21 4.87 4.86 -15.42
CA ARG A 21 3.84 4.57 -14.41
C ARG A 21 4.33 3.60 -13.32
N TYR A 22 5.19 2.65 -13.67
CA TYR A 22 5.78 1.72 -12.69
C TYR A 22 6.81 2.37 -11.76
N SER A 23 7.14 3.65 -11.99
CA SER A 23 7.92 4.46 -11.04
C SER A 23 7.08 5.02 -9.90
N ARG A 24 5.75 4.96 -9.97
CA ARG A 24 4.92 5.77 -9.06
C ARG A 24 3.54 5.20 -8.80
N SER A 25 2.79 4.88 -9.85
CA SER A 25 1.36 4.57 -9.78
C SER A 25 1.05 3.07 -9.91
N ALA A 26 1.84 2.31 -10.67
CA ALA A 26 1.65 0.87 -10.83
C ALA A 26 2.49 0.10 -9.80
N GLY A 27 1.83 -0.64 -8.91
CA GLY A 27 2.47 -1.41 -7.86
C GLY A 27 2.76 -2.85 -8.27
N GLY A 28 1.96 -3.42 -9.18
CA GLY A 28 2.13 -4.79 -9.68
C GLY A 28 2.30 -5.82 -8.56
N LEU A 29 3.45 -6.50 -8.50
CA LEU A 29 3.78 -7.46 -7.45
C LEU A 29 3.81 -6.84 -6.04
N ALA A 30 4.14 -5.55 -5.91
CA ALA A 30 4.09 -4.88 -4.61
C ALA A 30 2.65 -4.74 -4.09
N SER A 31 1.68 -4.59 -5.01
CA SER A 31 0.25 -4.60 -4.66
C SER A 31 -0.21 -5.99 -4.24
N VAL A 32 0.22 -7.03 -4.97
CA VAL A 32 -0.05 -8.44 -4.58
C VAL A 32 0.48 -8.73 -3.19
N LEU A 33 1.74 -8.38 -2.90
CA LEU A 33 2.34 -8.57 -1.58
C LEU A 33 1.62 -7.76 -0.50
N GLY A 34 1.22 -6.52 -0.79
CA GLY A 34 0.46 -5.70 0.16
C GLY A 34 -0.90 -6.32 0.51
N GLY A 35 -1.62 -6.83 -0.49
CA GLY A 35 -2.90 -7.50 -0.27
C GLY A 35 -2.74 -8.82 0.47
N ALA A 36 -1.70 -9.60 0.14
CA ALA A 36 -1.37 -10.82 0.86
C ALA A 36 -1.02 -10.54 2.34
N PHE A 37 -0.18 -9.54 2.61
CA PHE A 37 0.13 -9.12 3.97
C PHE A 37 -1.10 -8.58 4.71
N ALA A 38 -1.97 -7.83 4.05
CA ALA A 38 -3.22 -7.37 4.66
C ALA A 38 -4.13 -8.54 5.04
N LEU A 39 -4.30 -9.53 4.15
CA LEU A 39 -5.08 -10.75 4.45
C LEU A 39 -4.45 -11.55 5.59
N LEU A 40 -3.13 -11.74 5.58
CA LEU A 40 -2.43 -12.45 6.63
C LEU A 40 -2.58 -11.72 7.96
N ALA A 41 -2.41 -10.40 8.00
CA ALA A 41 -2.56 -9.61 9.20
C ALA A 41 -3.99 -9.66 9.75
N TYR A 42 -4.98 -9.61 8.87
CA TYR A 42 -6.40 -9.72 9.21
C TYR A 42 -6.73 -11.10 9.80
N LEU A 43 -6.38 -12.18 9.09
CA LEU A 43 -6.68 -13.55 9.50
C LEU A 43 -5.91 -13.94 10.76
N ALA A 44 -4.59 -13.69 10.78
CA ALA A 44 -3.76 -14.04 11.92
C ALA A 44 -4.14 -13.24 13.17
N GLY A 45 -4.48 -11.96 13.04
CA GLY A 45 -4.91 -11.13 14.16
C GLY A 45 -6.23 -11.58 14.79
N GLY A 46 -7.20 -12.05 13.99
CA GLY A 46 -8.50 -12.44 14.53
C GLY A 46 -8.69 -13.93 14.81
N LEU A 47 -7.88 -14.82 14.23
CA LEU A 47 -8.03 -16.27 14.40
C LEU A 47 -7.00 -16.90 15.32
N LEU A 48 -5.83 -16.28 15.50
CA LEU A 48 -4.76 -16.82 16.35
C LEU A 48 -4.71 -16.11 17.70
N PRO A 49 -4.31 -16.83 18.77
CA PRO A 49 -4.06 -16.20 20.06
C PRO A 49 -2.91 -15.19 19.94
N LEU A 50 -3.07 -14.02 20.55
CA LEU A 50 -2.14 -12.90 20.44
C LEU A 50 -0.88 -13.10 21.30
N THR A 51 -0.04 -14.06 20.90
CA THR A 51 1.26 -14.35 21.51
C THR A 51 2.28 -13.23 21.26
N PRO A 52 3.31 -13.07 22.11
CA PRO A 52 4.36 -12.07 21.90
C PRO A 52 5.04 -12.18 20.52
N ALA A 53 5.29 -13.40 20.05
CA ALA A 53 5.87 -13.66 18.73
C ALA A 53 4.95 -13.16 17.61
N LEU A 54 3.66 -13.46 17.67
CA LEU A 54 2.69 -12.99 16.68
C LEU A 54 2.58 -11.47 16.68
N ARG A 55 2.62 -10.81 17.85
CA ARG A 55 2.62 -9.35 17.94
C ARG A 55 3.80 -8.74 17.19
N ILE A 56 5.01 -9.26 17.40
CA ILE A 56 6.22 -8.80 16.70
C ILE A 56 6.05 -8.94 15.20
N VAL A 57 5.55 -10.10 14.74
CA VAL A 57 5.30 -10.33 13.31
C VAL A 57 4.32 -9.29 12.75
N LEU A 58 3.15 -9.13 13.36
CA LEU A 58 2.10 -8.20 12.92
C LEU A 58 2.57 -6.74 12.92
N VAL A 59 3.39 -6.34 13.89
CA VAL A 59 3.96 -4.99 13.95
C VAL A 59 5.00 -4.75 12.85
N MET A 60 5.74 -5.78 12.44
CA MET A 60 6.78 -5.68 11.40
C MET A 60 6.24 -5.75 9.98
N LEU A 61 5.03 -6.28 9.76
CA LEU A 61 4.37 -6.36 8.45
C LEU A 61 4.36 -5.05 7.64
N PRO A 62 3.92 -3.90 8.19
CA PRO A 62 3.93 -2.64 7.44
C PRO A 62 5.32 -2.25 6.95
N LEU A 63 6.35 -2.42 7.78
CA LEU A 63 7.73 -2.12 7.40
C LEU A 63 8.23 -3.07 6.31
N ALA A 64 7.99 -4.38 6.48
CA ALA A 64 8.35 -5.40 5.51
C ALA A 64 7.71 -5.13 4.14
N TRP A 65 6.44 -4.72 4.13
CA TRP A 65 5.73 -4.32 2.91
C TRP A 65 6.36 -3.10 2.24
N VAL A 66 6.59 -2.02 2.98
CA VAL A 66 7.19 -0.79 2.43
C VAL A 66 8.58 -1.08 1.85
N LEU A 67 9.41 -1.88 2.53
CA LEU A 67 10.74 -2.28 2.06
C LEU A 67 10.65 -3.15 0.79
N ALA A 68 9.79 -4.17 0.78
CA ALA A 68 9.59 -5.03 -0.39
C ALA A 68 9.12 -4.22 -1.60
N ARG A 69 8.19 -3.28 -1.40
CA ARG A 69 7.71 -2.37 -2.45
C ARG A 69 8.82 -1.50 -3.00
N GLN A 70 9.60 -0.86 -2.12
CA GLN A 70 10.73 -0.02 -2.55
C GLN A 70 11.79 -0.82 -3.31
N TRP A 71 12.07 -2.05 -2.86
CA TRP A 71 13.02 -2.93 -3.51
C TRP A 71 12.52 -3.35 -4.91
N LEU A 72 11.27 -3.81 -5.03
CA LEU A 72 10.67 -4.19 -6.31
C LEU A 72 10.65 -3.02 -7.29
N MET A 73 10.23 -1.84 -6.83
CA MET A 73 10.17 -0.65 -7.67
C MET A 73 11.56 -0.29 -8.24
N ARG A 74 12.59 -0.26 -7.40
CA ARG A 74 13.95 0.14 -7.82
C ARG A 74 14.69 -0.93 -8.62
N ARG A 75 14.58 -2.21 -8.24
CA ARG A 75 15.40 -3.29 -8.80
C ARG A 75 14.69 -4.11 -9.87
N TYR A 76 13.39 -4.32 -9.74
CA TYR A 76 12.63 -5.15 -10.67
C TYR A 76 11.99 -4.31 -11.78
N TYR A 77 11.24 -3.28 -11.41
CA TYR A 77 10.49 -2.48 -12.38
C TYR A 77 11.34 -1.43 -13.10
N GLN A 78 12.23 -0.72 -12.39
CA GLN A 78 13.10 0.31 -13.00
C GLN A 78 14.46 -0.21 -13.51
N ARG A 79 14.57 -1.51 -13.81
CA ARG A 79 15.84 -2.11 -14.24
C ARG A 79 16.41 -1.50 -15.54
N TYR A 80 15.55 -1.05 -16.45
CA TYR A 80 15.94 -0.56 -17.78
C TYR A 80 16.20 0.96 -17.83
N GLY A 81 16.18 1.65 -16.68
CA GLY A 81 16.35 3.09 -16.59
C GLY A 81 15.30 3.74 -15.70
N ARG A 82 15.65 4.89 -15.12
CA ARG A 82 14.77 5.66 -14.24
C ARG A 82 13.99 6.69 -15.06
N VAL A 83 12.72 6.37 -15.31
CA VAL A 83 11.75 7.31 -15.88
C VAL A 83 10.74 7.62 -14.78
N GLU A 84 10.47 8.90 -14.53
CA GLU A 84 9.53 9.33 -13.49
C GLU A 84 8.21 9.80 -14.10
N GLU A 85 7.10 9.25 -13.62
CA GLU A 85 5.77 9.73 -14.00
C GLU A 85 5.52 11.15 -13.47
N GLN A 86 5.17 12.05 -14.40
CA GLN A 86 4.65 13.37 -14.07
C GLN A 86 3.20 13.24 -13.61
N ALA A 87 3.00 13.26 -12.28
CA ALA A 87 1.67 13.13 -11.71
C ALA A 87 0.79 14.34 -12.07
N PRO A 88 -0.44 14.12 -12.56
CA PRO A 88 -1.40 15.18 -12.83
C PRO A 88 -1.79 15.91 -11.54
N LEU A 89 -2.22 17.18 -11.66
CA LEU A 89 -2.50 18.05 -10.51
C LEU A 89 -3.58 17.47 -9.59
N SER A 90 -4.61 16.83 -10.13
CA SER A 90 -5.69 16.18 -9.35
C SER A 90 -5.16 15.12 -8.38
N VAL A 91 -4.24 14.25 -8.82
CA VAL A 91 -3.63 13.22 -7.97
C VAL A 91 -2.80 13.85 -6.85
N ARG A 92 -2.13 14.98 -7.12
CA ARG A 92 -1.38 15.71 -6.08
C ARG A 92 -2.29 16.30 -5.01
N VAL A 93 -3.45 16.82 -5.40
CA VAL A 93 -4.45 17.35 -4.45
C VAL A 93 -5.02 16.22 -3.60
N THR A 94 -5.47 15.11 -4.20
CA THR A 94 -5.96 13.95 -3.45
C THR A 94 -4.92 13.42 -2.47
N HIS A 95 -3.66 13.32 -2.89
CA HIS A 95 -2.58 12.88 -2.02
C HIS A 95 -2.36 13.81 -0.83
N ARG A 96 -2.35 15.13 -1.05
CA ARG A 96 -2.26 16.12 0.04
C ARG A 96 -3.44 16.01 0.99
N LEU A 97 -4.65 15.81 0.49
CA LEU A 97 -5.84 15.57 1.32
C LEU A 97 -5.65 14.32 2.19
N CYS A 98 -5.20 13.20 1.62
CA CYS A 98 -4.92 11.98 2.39
C CYS A 98 -3.90 12.24 3.52
N VAL A 99 -2.83 12.99 3.26
CA VAL A 99 -1.81 13.33 4.26
C VAL A 99 -2.41 14.19 5.37
N VAL A 100 -3.16 15.23 5.01
CA VAL A 100 -3.85 16.12 5.97
C VAL A 100 -4.82 15.32 6.83
N THR A 101 -5.59 14.40 6.23
CA THR A 101 -6.50 13.51 6.97
C THR A 101 -5.73 12.64 7.95
N VAL A 102 -4.64 12.00 7.55
CA VAL A 102 -3.82 11.16 8.45
C VAL A 102 -3.26 11.97 9.61
N VAL A 103 -2.72 13.16 9.35
CA VAL A 103 -2.21 14.05 10.40
C VAL A 103 -3.34 14.49 11.34
N GLY A 104 -4.50 14.87 10.80
CA GLY A 104 -5.67 15.24 11.60
C GLY A 104 -6.13 14.11 12.51
N VAL A 105 -6.20 12.87 11.98
CA VAL A 105 -6.53 11.68 12.77
C VAL A 105 -5.46 11.41 13.83
N ALA A 106 -4.16 11.52 13.48
CA ALA A 106 -3.08 11.32 14.45
C ALA A 106 -3.16 12.31 15.62
N ILE A 107 -3.43 13.59 15.34
CA ILE A 107 -3.65 14.62 16.37
C ILE A 107 -4.88 14.28 17.21
N TRP A 108 -6.00 13.96 16.57
CA TRP A 108 -7.24 13.63 17.28
C TRP A 108 -7.08 12.42 18.20
N VAL A 109 -6.45 11.34 17.73
CA VAL A 109 -6.20 10.15 18.55
C VAL A 109 -5.21 10.44 19.67
N THR A 110 -4.17 11.24 19.42
CA THR A 110 -3.22 11.66 20.46
C THR A 110 -3.96 12.42 21.57
N TYR A 111 -4.81 13.39 21.21
CA TYR A 111 -5.63 14.14 22.15
C TYR A 111 -6.63 13.25 22.91
N ALA A 112 -7.33 12.35 22.21
CA ALA A 112 -8.28 11.43 22.80
C ALA A 112 -7.63 10.48 23.82
N LEU A 113 -6.36 10.11 23.62
CA LEU A 113 -5.62 9.23 24.51
C LEU A 113 -5.03 9.98 25.72
N THR A 114 -4.51 11.19 25.53
CA THR A 114 -3.90 11.99 26.60
C THR A 114 -4.91 12.71 27.49
N SER A 115 -6.15 12.88 27.02
CA SER A 115 -7.25 13.46 27.80
C SER A 115 -7.91 12.48 28.77
N GLN A 116 -7.58 11.18 28.70
CA GLN A 116 -8.13 10.21 29.64
C GLN A 116 -7.45 10.33 31.01
N PRO A 117 -8.19 10.18 32.11
CA PRO A 117 -7.64 10.23 33.48
C PRO A 117 -6.92 8.92 33.84
N ARG A 118 -6.09 8.39 32.94
CA ARG A 118 -5.26 7.20 33.15
C ARG A 118 -3.83 7.47 32.67
N PRO A 119 -2.81 6.89 33.33
CA PRO A 119 -1.46 6.93 32.79
C PRO A 119 -1.39 6.13 31.47
N LEU A 120 -0.51 6.57 30.58
CA LEU A 120 -0.22 5.87 29.33
C LEU A 120 0.70 4.68 29.62
N ASN A 121 0.35 3.52 29.08
CA ASN A 121 1.16 2.31 29.17
C ASN A 121 2.13 2.23 27.98
N ALA A 122 3.13 1.35 28.05
CA ALA A 122 4.07 1.12 26.95
C ALA A 122 3.39 0.81 25.60
N GLY A 123 2.25 0.10 25.62
CA GLY A 123 1.46 -0.19 24.43
C GLY A 123 0.81 1.04 23.79
N ASP A 124 0.40 2.03 24.59
CA ASP A 124 -0.17 3.30 24.12
C ASP A 124 0.90 4.11 23.37
N TYR A 125 2.14 4.11 23.86
CA TYR A 125 3.26 4.75 23.17
C TYR A 125 3.58 4.08 21.83
N GLY A 126 3.57 2.74 21.78
CA GLY A 126 3.76 1.99 20.54
C GLY A 126 2.64 2.26 19.52
N TYR A 127 1.40 2.33 19.99
CA TYR A 127 0.24 2.70 19.19
C TYR A 127 0.42 4.11 18.59
N LEU A 128 0.73 5.12 19.41
CA LEU A 128 0.92 6.50 18.96
C LEU A 128 2.10 6.62 17.99
N ALA A 129 3.21 5.93 18.27
CA ALA A 129 4.39 5.94 17.40
C ALA A 129 4.06 5.44 15.99
N LEU A 130 3.29 4.35 15.86
CA LEU A 130 2.88 3.81 14.56
C LEU A 130 1.89 4.71 13.84
N VAL A 131 0.92 5.31 14.55
CA VAL A 131 -0.02 6.28 13.98
C VAL A 131 0.71 7.50 13.44
N TRP A 132 1.67 8.04 14.20
CA TRP A 132 2.49 9.16 13.73
C TRP A 132 3.45 8.76 12.61
N LEU A 133 3.98 7.54 12.61
CA LEU A 133 4.84 7.01 11.54
C LEU A 133 4.09 6.86 10.21
N LEU A 134 2.77 6.64 10.25
CA LEU A 134 1.96 6.57 9.03
C LEU A 134 2.00 7.88 8.23
N ALA A 135 2.04 9.05 8.88
CA ALA A 135 2.05 10.34 8.18
C ALA A 135 3.26 10.54 7.24
N PRO A 136 4.52 10.42 7.69
CA PRO A 136 5.67 10.47 6.79
C PRO A 136 5.66 9.32 5.81
N VAL A 137 5.17 8.14 6.20
CA VAL A 137 5.08 6.99 5.29
C VAL A 137 4.16 7.28 4.11
N VAL A 138 3.00 7.87 4.38
CA VAL A 138 2.06 8.30 3.35
C VAL A 138 2.72 9.34 2.47
N TRP A 139 3.30 10.39 3.05
CA TRP A 139 3.93 11.49 2.32
C TRP A 139 5.05 11.03 1.35
N PHE A 140 5.92 10.13 1.80
CA PHE A 140 7.06 9.70 0.98
C PHE A 140 6.72 8.55 0.04
N TRP A 141 5.89 7.60 0.46
CA TRP A 141 5.77 6.31 -0.24
C TRP A 141 4.36 5.97 -0.75
N LEU A 142 3.26 6.34 -0.09
CA LEU A 142 1.91 5.91 -0.48
C LEU A 142 1.22 6.98 -1.35
N ARG A 143 1.63 7.04 -2.61
CA ARG A 143 1.12 8.01 -3.58
C ARG A 143 -0.12 7.53 -4.35
N SER A 144 -0.37 6.23 -4.40
CA SER A 144 -1.58 5.64 -5.00
C SER A 144 -2.69 5.51 -3.95
N PRO A 145 -3.98 5.76 -4.30
CA PRO A 145 -5.10 5.57 -3.38
C PRO A 145 -5.20 4.15 -2.80
N LEU A 146 -4.90 3.13 -3.60
CA LEU A 146 -4.94 1.75 -3.12
C LEU A 146 -3.77 1.44 -2.18
N ASP A 147 -2.57 1.95 -2.49
CA ASP A 147 -1.42 1.89 -1.57
C ASP A 147 -1.75 2.60 -0.24
N PHE A 148 -2.46 3.72 -0.30
CA PHE A 148 -2.92 4.45 0.87
C PHE A 148 -3.85 3.60 1.75
N ILE A 149 -4.85 2.93 1.16
CA ILE A 149 -5.81 2.12 1.92
C ILE A 149 -5.11 0.93 2.59
N VAL A 150 -4.33 0.16 1.83
CA VAL A 150 -3.65 -1.04 2.35
C VAL A 150 -2.55 -0.68 3.35
N GLY A 151 -1.79 0.37 3.07
CA GLY A 151 -0.79 0.86 4.00
C GLY A 151 -1.40 1.38 5.30
N THR A 152 -2.44 2.22 5.21
CA THR A 152 -3.18 2.68 6.39
C THR A 152 -3.69 1.50 7.22
N PHE A 153 -4.28 0.49 6.56
CA PHE A 153 -4.74 -0.72 7.24
C PHE A 153 -3.61 -1.45 7.99
N LEU A 154 -2.47 -1.72 7.33
CA LEU A 154 -1.34 -2.43 7.95
C LEU A 154 -0.79 -1.66 9.16
N PHE A 155 -0.68 -0.34 9.06
CA PHE A 155 -0.24 0.51 10.17
C PHE A 155 -1.25 0.56 11.31
N CYS A 156 -2.56 0.66 11.01
CA CYS A 156 -3.61 0.61 12.02
C CYS A 156 -3.64 -0.75 12.74
N GLN A 157 -3.56 -1.86 12.00
CA GLN A 157 -3.50 -3.20 12.60
C GLN A 157 -2.26 -3.35 13.49
N ALA A 158 -1.10 -2.89 13.04
CA ALA A 158 0.12 -2.88 13.85
C ALA A 158 -0.03 -2.03 15.12
N ALA A 159 -0.62 -0.83 15.01
CA ALA A 159 -0.84 0.06 16.15
C ALA A 159 -1.76 -0.57 17.20
N VAL A 160 -2.91 -1.11 16.75
CA VAL A 160 -3.89 -1.79 17.60
C VAL A 160 -3.27 -3.01 18.28
N THR A 161 -2.40 -3.74 17.56
CA THR A 161 -1.61 -4.87 18.10
C THR A 161 -0.66 -4.43 19.21
N CYS A 162 0.00 -3.26 19.09
CA CYS A 162 0.83 -2.69 20.16
C CYS A 162 0.04 -2.40 21.44
N ALA A 163 -1.21 -1.95 21.29
CA ALA A 163 -2.13 -1.73 22.41
C ALA A 163 -2.72 -3.04 22.97
N GLY A 164 -2.44 -4.19 22.36
CA GLY A 164 -2.89 -5.51 22.82
C GLY A 164 -4.26 -5.94 22.29
N PHE A 165 -4.81 -5.22 21.32
CA PHE A 165 -6.09 -5.51 20.68
C PHE A 165 -5.86 -6.09 19.28
N THR A 166 -6.91 -6.65 18.68
CA THR A 166 -6.91 -7.08 17.27
C THR A 166 -8.24 -6.73 16.61
N TYR A 167 -8.22 -6.53 15.29
CA TYR A 167 -9.47 -6.41 14.54
C TYR A 167 -10.21 -7.75 14.52
N PRO A 168 -11.54 -7.74 14.75
CA PRO A 168 -12.33 -8.97 14.68
C PRO A 168 -12.41 -9.47 13.23
N VAL A 169 -12.51 -10.80 13.07
CA VAL A 169 -12.66 -11.45 11.76
C VAL A 169 -14.13 -11.77 11.49
N LEU A 170 -14.51 -11.77 10.22
CA LEU A 170 -15.84 -12.10 9.75
C LEU A 170 -16.29 -13.47 10.30
N GLY A 171 -17.50 -13.52 10.84
CA GLY A 171 -18.06 -14.75 11.43
C GLY A 171 -17.67 -15.01 12.88
N THR A 172 -16.86 -14.15 13.51
CA THR A 172 -16.58 -14.24 14.95
C THR A 172 -17.65 -13.53 15.78
N SER A 173 -17.89 -14.00 17.01
CA SER A 173 -18.82 -13.37 17.95
C SER A 173 -18.41 -11.92 18.31
N ALA A 174 -17.10 -11.64 18.31
CA ALA A 174 -16.56 -10.29 18.51
C ALA A 174 -16.94 -9.31 17.38
N ALA A 175 -17.05 -9.79 16.14
CA ALA A 175 -17.54 -8.99 15.02
C ALA A 175 -19.04 -8.68 15.14
N ALA A 176 -19.84 -9.62 15.65
CA ALA A 176 -21.27 -9.44 15.85
C ALA A 176 -21.59 -8.45 17.00
N ALA A 177 -20.73 -8.36 18.01
CA ALA A 177 -20.94 -7.50 19.17
C ALA A 177 -20.71 -6.00 18.88
N ASN A 178 -20.00 -5.65 17.80
CA ASN A 178 -19.62 -4.27 17.49
C ASN A 178 -19.99 -3.90 16.04
N PRO A 179 -21.21 -3.39 15.78
CA PRO A 179 -21.67 -3.08 14.43
C PRO A 179 -20.75 -2.16 13.59
N PRO A 180 -20.08 -1.12 14.13
CA PRO A 180 -19.13 -0.33 13.32
C PRO A 180 -17.87 -1.13 12.92
N MET A 181 -17.45 -2.10 13.74
CA MET A 181 -16.34 -2.99 13.40
C MET A 181 -16.77 -4.07 12.39
N ALA A 182 -18.05 -4.43 12.33
CA ALA A 182 -18.58 -5.41 11.38
C ALA A 182 -18.48 -4.94 9.92
N LEU A 183 -18.56 -3.64 9.64
CA LEU A 183 -18.30 -3.12 8.30
C LEU A 183 -16.83 -3.33 7.91
N MET A 184 -15.91 -3.04 8.83
CA MET A 184 -14.47 -3.21 8.64
C MET A 184 -14.09 -4.68 8.41
N THR A 185 -14.78 -5.61 9.08
CA THR A 185 -14.51 -7.05 8.92
C THR A 185 -14.79 -7.55 7.50
N VAL A 186 -15.73 -6.94 6.77
CA VAL A 186 -16.03 -7.30 5.36
C VAL A 186 -15.20 -6.49 4.39
N MET A 187 -15.02 -5.19 4.64
CA MET A 187 -14.32 -4.31 3.72
C MET A 187 -12.84 -4.68 3.56
N PHE A 188 -12.14 -5.04 4.65
CA PHE A 188 -10.71 -5.35 4.57
C PHE A 188 -10.34 -6.56 3.70
N PRO A 189 -10.94 -7.75 3.87
CA PRO A 189 -10.64 -8.87 3.00
C PRO A 189 -11.01 -8.57 1.55
N LEU A 190 -12.11 -7.85 1.30
CA LEU A 190 -12.53 -7.46 -0.05
C LEU A 190 -11.51 -6.52 -0.71
N VAL A 191 -11.10 -5.46 -0.01
CA VAL A 191 -10.06 -4.53 -0.50
C VAL A 191 -8.75 -5.26 -0.75
N ALA A 192 -8.35 -6.17 0.12
CA ALA A 192 -7.12 -6.93 -0.05
C ALA A 192 -7.17 -7.86 -1.29
N VAL A 193 -8.31 -8.50 -1.55
CA VAL A 193 -8.52 -9.30 -2.77
C VAL A 193 -8.49 -8.42 -4.01
N VAL A 194 -9.20 -7.29 -4.01
CA VAL A 194 -9.16 -6.31 -5.12
C VAL A 194 -7.73 -5.87 -5.40
N PHE A 195 -6.94 -5.64 -4.34
CA PHE A 195 -5.55 -5.22 -4.47
C PHE A 195 -4.63 -6.30 -5.05
N ILE A 196 -4.86 -7.57 -4.70
CA ILE A 196 -4.19 -8.72 -5.33
C ILE A 196 -4.55 -8.80 -6.81
N VAL A 197 -5.83 -8.74 -7.15
CA VAL A 197 -6.31 -8.83 -8.54
C VAL A 197 -5.74 -7.69 -9.38
N ALA A 198 -5.83 -6.45 -8.90
CA ALA A 198 -5.26 -5.29 -9.55
C ALA A 198 -3.74 -5.43 -9.74
N GLY A 199 -3.03 -5.90 -8.71
CA GLY A 199 -1.58 -6.16 -8.80
C GLY A 199 -1.19 -7.21 -9.83
N VAL A 200 -1.97 -8.30 -9.96
CA VAL A 200 -1.74 -9.33 -10.98
C VAL A 200 -1.98 -8.77 -12.38
N VAL A 201 -3.05 -8.00 -12.58
CA VAL A 201 -3.36 -7.37 -13.87
C VAL A 201 -2.24 -6.40 -14.28
N GLU A 202 -1.80 -5.53 -13.36
CA GLU A 202 -0.68 -4.62 -13.58
C GLU A 202 0.62 -5.39 -13.88
N HIS A 203 0.90 -6.48 -13.16
CA HIS A 203 2.09 -7.27 -13.43
C HIS A 203 2.08 -7.90 -14.83
N ARG A 204 0.92 -8.40 -15.29
CA ARG A 204 0.77 -8.93 -16.65
C ARG A 204 0.98 -7.85 -17.70
N HIS A 205 0.45 -6.64 -17.49
CA HIS A 205 0.72 -5.51 -18.36
C HIS A 205 2.21 -5.16 -18.43
N PHE A 206 2.93 -5.22 -17.30
CA PHE A 206 4.37 -5.02 -17.29
C PHE A 206 5.13 -6.05 -18.13
N LEU A 207 4.76 -7.34 -18.04
CA LEU A 207 5.39 -8.39 -18.85
C LEU A 207 5.17 -8.15 -20.34
N ALA A 208 3.96 -7.80 -20.75
CA ALA A 208 3.65 -7.45 -22.14
C ALA A 208 4.43 -6.21 -22.61
N LEU A 209 4.57 -5.19 -21.75
CA LEU A 209 5.37 -4.00 -22.03
C LEU A 209 6.85 -4.34 -22.22
N ARG A 210 7.40 -5.20 -21.36
CA ARG A 210 8.79 -5.66 -21.44
C ARG A 210 9.08 -6.38 -22.76
N GLU A 211 8.17 -7.24 -23.20
CA GLU A 211 8.28 -7.93 -24.48
C GLU A 211 8.23 -6.98 -25.68
N ARG A 212 7.39 -5.94 -25.64
CA ARG A 212 7.33 -4.91 -26.69
C ARG A 212 8.62 -4.10 -26.76
N MET A 213 9.15 -3.68 -25.62
CA MET A 213 10.44 -2.96 -25.55
C MET A 213 11.60 -3.81 -26.06
N ALA A 214 11.62 -5.12 -25.75
CA ALA A 214 12.63 -6.03 -26.27
C ALA A 214 12.58 -6.14 -27.80
N ARG A 215 11.37 -6.32 -28.37
CA ARG A 215 11.17 -6.39 -29.82
C ARG A 215 11.61 -5.12 -30.55
N LEU A 216 11.31 -3.94 -30.00
CA LEU A 216 11.73 -2.67 -30.60
C LEU A 216 13.25 -2.46 -30.56
N ARG A 217 13.90 -2.88 -29.47
CA ARG A 217 15.36 -2.83 -29.38
C ARG A 217 16.00 -3.73 -30.44
N ASP A 218 15.53 -4.96 -30.55
CA ASP A 218 16.12 -5.95 -31.45
C ASP A 218 15.87 -5.57 -32.93
N GLY A 219 14.72 -4.96 -33.24
CA GLY A 219 14.41 -4.39 -34.56
C GLY A 219 15.09 -3.04 -34.88
N ALA A 220 15.75 -2.40 -33.90
CA ALA A 220 16.59 -1.22 -34.11
C ALA A 220 18.07 -1.61 -34.33
N THR A 221 18.47 -2.81 -33.94
CA THR A 221 19.82 -3.37 -34.13
C THR A 221 19.98 -4.22 -35.38
N ALA A 222 18.88 -4.50 -36.10
CA ALA A 222 18.85 -5.21 -37.37
C ALA A 222 18.80 -4.23 -38.55
#